data_AF-A0A535JUW4-F1
#
_entry.id   AF-A0A535JUW4-F1
#
_cell.length_a   1.000
_cell.length_b   1.000
_cell.length_c   1.000
_cell.angle_alpha   90.00
_cell.angle_beta   90.00
_cell.angle_gamma   90.00
#
_symmetry.space_group_name_H-M   'P 1'
#
loop_
_entity.id
_entity.type
_entity.pdbx_description
1 polymer ?
#
loop_
_entity_poly.entity_id
_entity_poly.type
_entity_poly.pdbx_seq_one_letter_code
_entity_poly.pdbx_strand_id
1 'polypeptide(L)' 'YSTSLATYGKGDAFDHRASEGFIRVFGLPLRTQARTQALWGEGSEASLDIPRKALSAPKTSAKKPRKK' A
#
# COMPACT_ATOMS: atom_id res chain seq x y z
N TYR A 1 3.83 -4.22 -26.68
CA TYR A 1 3.45 -4.86 -25.41
C TYR A 1 4.28 -6.11 -25.24
N SER A 2 4.84 -6.35 -24.05
CA SER A 2 5.64 -7.55 -23.76
C SER A 2 5.01 -8.32 -22.60
N THR A 3 4.46 -9.50 -22.90
CA THR A 3 3.77 -10.35 -21.90
C THR A 3 4.74 -10.86 -20.83
N SER A 4 5.99 -11.16 -21.19
CA SER A 4 6.98 -11.71 -20.26
C SER A 4 7.39 -10.74 -19.15
N LEU A 5 7.27 -9.43 -19.39
CA LEU A 5 7.55 -8.38 -18.39
C LEU A 5 6.33 -8.00 -17.55
N ALA A 6 5.13 -8.46 -17.92
CA ALA A 6 3.88 -8.05 -17.32
C ALA A 6 3.16 -9.18 -16.57
N THR A 7 3.62 -10.41 -16.70
CA THR A 7 3.03 -11.58 -16.04
C THR A 7 3.64 -11.80 -14.66
N TYR A 8 2.84 -12.31 -13.72
CA TYR A 8 3.32 -12.85 -12.44
C TYR A 8 3.49 -14.38 -12.47
N GLY A 9 3.20 -14.99 -13.62
CA GLY A 9 3.25 -16.43 -13.82
C GLY A 9 4.61 -16.95 -14.24
N LYS A 10 4.64 -18.19 -14.71
CA LYS A 10 5.84 -18.82 -15.25
C LYS A 10 6.36 -18.02 -16.45
N GLY A 11 7.65 -17.70 -16.45
CA GLY A 11 8.28 -16.90 -17.50
C GLY A 11 8.26 -15.39 -17.25
N ASP A 12 8.01 -14.95 -16.01
CA ASP A 12 8.27 -13.57 -15.58
C ASP A 12 9.76 -13.23 -15.76
N ALA A 13 10.00 -12.19 -16.55
CA ALA A 13 11.32 -11.69 -16.90
C ALA A 13 11.63 -10.33 -16.25
N PHE A 14 10.73 -9.79 -15.45
CA PHE A 14 10.92 -8.50 -14.78
C PHE A 14 11.86 -8.65 -13.58
N ASP A 15 12.94 -7.85 -13.54
CA ASP A 15 13.81 -7.80 -12.37
C ASP A 15 13.20 -6.93 -11.27
N HIS A 16 12.50 -7.58 -10.34
CA HIS A 16 11.84 -6.93 -9.20
C HIS A 16 12.81 -6.16 -8.30
N ARG A 17 14.11 -6.49 -8.28
CA ARG A 17 15.09 -5.79 -7.44
C ARG A 17 15.35 -4.37 -7.93
N ALA A 18 15.23 -4.13 -9.24
CA ALA A 18 15.38 -2.81 -9.83
C ALA A 18 14.31 -1.82 -9.32
N SER A 19 13.12 -2.32 -8.96
CA SER A 19 12.01 -1.52 -8.43
C SER A 19 12.37 -0.75 -7.17
N GLU A 20 13.16 -1.33 -6.26
CA GLU A 20 13.55 -0.63 -5.02
C GLU A 20 14.33 0.64 -5.31
N GLY A 21 15.34 0.55 -6.20
CA GLY A 21 16.15 1.69 -6.60
C GLY A 21 15.30 2.74 -7.32
N PHE A 22 14.45 2.30 -8.24
CA PHE A 22 13.53 3.18 -8.96
C PHE A 22 12.60 3.94 -8.00
N ILE A 23 11.88 3.25 -7.11
CA ILE A 23 10.95 3.87 -6.15
C ILE A 23 11.69 4.85 -5.23
N ARG A 24 12.91 4.50 -4.78
CA ARG A 24 13.74 5.39 -3.97
C ARG A 24 14.10 6.65 -4.74
N VAL A 25 14.67 6.56 -5.94
CA VAL A 25 15.15 7.73 -6.69
C VAL A 25 13.97 8.57 -7.20
N PHE A 26 12.98 7.94 -7.83
CA PHE A 26 11.82 8.62 -8.38
C PHE A 26 11.00 9.35 -7.30
N GLY A 27 10.88 8.77 -6.11
CA GLY A 27 10.20 9.40 -4.98
C GLY A 27 11.05 10.41 -4.19
N LEU A 28 12.33 10.59 -4.52
CA LEU A 28 13.22 11.46 -3.75
C LEU A 28 12.77 12.93 -3.73
N PRO A 29 12.40 13.57 -4.87
CA PRO A 29 11.96 14.96 -4.85
C PRO A 29 10.72 15.19 -3.98
N LEU A 30 9.76 14.25 -4.03
CA LEU A 30 8.54 14.30 -3.22
C LEU A 30 8.86 14.24 -1.73
N ARG A 31 9.77 13.34 -1.30
CA ARG A 31 10.20 13.27 0.10
C ARG A 31 10.95 14.53 0.53
N THR A 32 11.78 15.09 -0.33
CA THR A 32 12.46 16.37 -0.07
C THR A 32 11.46 17.49 0.11
N GLN A 33 10.48 17.63 -0.78
CA GLN A 33 9.42 18.61 -0.66
C GLN A 33 8.63 18.44 0.64
N ALA A 34 8.24 17.20 0.96
CA ALA A 34 7.49 16.91 2.18
C ALA A 34 8.26 17.29 3.45
N ARG A 35 9.58 17.06 3.48
CA ARG A 35 10.46 17.50 4.57
C ARG A 35 10.55 19.03 4.65
N THR A 36 10.76 19.71 3.53
CA THR A 36 10.91 21.18 3.49
C THR A 36 9.62 21.89 3.89
N GLN A 37 8.47 21.37 3.47
CA GLN A 37 7.17 21.96 3.74
C GLN A 37 6.53 21.47 5.05
N ALA A 38 7.26 20.67 5.84
CA ALA A 38 6.73 19.99 7.04
C ALA A 38 5.40 19.25 6.78
N LEU A 39 5.19 18.77 5.55
CA LEU A 39 3.99 18.01 5.17
C LEU A 39 3.89 16.68 5.92
N TRP A 40 4.99 16.22 6.55
CA TRP A 40 5.07 15.04 7.41
C TRP A 40 5.56 15.40 8.81
N GLY A 41 4.79 16.22 9.51
CA GLY A 41 4.95 16.55 10.93
C GLY A 41 3.74 16.09 11.76
N GLU A 42 3.83 16.19 13.08
CA GLU A 42 2.65 16.03 13.95
C GLU A 42 1.62 17.12 13.60
N GLY A 43 0.45 16.73 13.10
CA GLY A 43 -0.64 17.65 12.72
C GLY A 43 -0.65 18.13 11.25
N SER A 44 0.20 17.60 10.36
CA SER A 44 0.11 17.91 8.92
C SER A 44 -0.90 17.04 8.19
N GLU A 45 -1.79 17.63 7.40
CA GLU A 45 -2.83 16.94 6.58
C GLU A 45 -2.30 15.85 5.62
N ALA A 46 -1.02 15.94 5.22
CA ALA A 46 -0.36 14.94 4.39
C ALA A 46 0.23 13.74 5.17
N SER A 47 0.19 13.81 6.51
CA SER A 47 0.22 12.63 7.37
C SER A 47 -1.13 11.96 7.19
N LEU A 48 -1.24 11.06 6.21
CA LEU A 48 -2.39 10.18 6.07
C LEU A 48 -2.50 9.35 7.34
N ASP A 49 -3.16 9.90 8.36
CA ASP A 49 -3.53 9.19 9.57
C ASP A 49 -4.34 7.99 9.10
N ILE A 50 -3.70 6.82 9.10
CA ILE A 50 -4.39 5.55 8.97
C ILE A 50 -5.42 5.60 10.10
N PRO A 51 -6.74 5.62 9.81
CA PRO A 51 -7.72 5.67 10.86
C PRO A 51 -7.44 4.51 11.80
N ARG A 52 -6.97 4.81 13.02
CA ARG A 52 -6.67 3.82 14.08
C ARG A 52 -7.92 3.02 14.49
N LYS A 53 -9.08 3.38 13.93
CA LYS A 53 -10.25 2.53 13.98
C LYS A 53 -9.98 1.30 13.12
N ALA A 54 -9.52 0.24 13.79
CA ALA A 54 -9.46 -1.10 13.23
C ALA A 54 -10.76 -1.34 12.44
N LEU A 55 -10.62 -1.64 11.15
CA LEU A 55 -11.72 -2.16 10.33
C LEU A 55 -12.10 -3.52 10.93
N SER A 56 -12.89 -3.51 11.99
CA SER A 56 -13.47 -4.72 12.56
C SER A 56 -14.45 -5.23 11.52
N ALA A 57 -14.08 -6.31 10.84
CA ALA A 57 -15.01 -7.10 10.05
C ALA A 57 -16.23 -7.42 10.95
N PRO A 58 -17.47 -7.25 10.48
CA PRO A 58 -18.63 -7.69 11.22
C PRO A 58 -18.48 -9.19 11.45
N LYS A 59 -18.38 -9.63 12.71
CA LYS A 59 -18.47 -11.06 13.04
C LYS A 59 -19.81 -11.54 12.51
N THR A 60 -19.78 -12.36 11.47
CA THR A 60 -20.96 -13.08 11.01
C THR A 60 -21.46 -13.89 12.20
N SER A 61 -22.64 -13.54 12.71
CA SER A 61 -23.30 -14.33 13.72
C SER A 61 -23.62 -15.69 13.08
N ALA A 62 -22.88 -16.71 13.50
CA ALA A 62 -23.12 -18.08 13.08
C ALA A 62 -24.59 -18.41 13.35
N LYS A 63 -25.28 -18.80 12.27
CA LYS A 63 -26.68 -19.22 12.21
C LYS A 63 -26.98 -20.20 13.34
N LYS A 64 -27.79 -19.80 14.32
CA LYS A 64 -28.32 -20.71 15.36
C LYS A 64 -29.28 -21.68 14.66
N PRO A 65 -29.09 -23.02 14.72
CA PRO A 65 -30.07 -23.93 14.15
C PRO A 65 -31.35 -23.84 14.99
N ARG A 66 -32.47 -23.47 14.37
CA ARG A 66 -33.79 -23.57 15.00
C ARG A 66 -34.08 -25.06 15.18
N LYS A 67 -34.16 -25.51 16.44
CA LYS A 67 -34.60 -26.86 16.81
C LYS A 67 -36.12 -26.95 16.71
N LYS A 68 -36.55 -28.07 16.11
CA LYS A 68 -37.87 -28.73 16.11
C LYS A 68 -39.04 -27.98 15.49
#